data_AF-A0A6B3FW79-F1
#
_entry.id   AF-A0A6B3FW79-F1
#
_cell.length_a   1.000
_cell.length_b   1.000
_cell.length_c   1.000
_cell.angle_alpha   90.00
_cell.angle_beta   90.00
_cell.angle_gamma   90.00
#
_symmetry.space_group_name_H-M   'P 1'
#
loop_
_entity.id
_entity.type
_entity.pdbx_description
1 polymer ?
#
loop_
_entity_poly.entity_id
_entity_poly.type
_entity_poly.pdbx_seq_one_letter_code
_entity_poly.pdbx_strand_id
1 'polypeptide(L)'
;QLAARPDAPALTAGSTTLSYAELDARAEALADGLYAHGVRPGELVGLCLPRSTDLVAAMLAVLKADAVHVPLDPEHPADRRERTARDAGVRLTVEDPATLTGHPPRPAAPRGEPGSPAYVIHTSGSTGRPKGVVVPHGNVTALVDAVREDFGLSPDDTWTCFHSAAFDFSVWEIWGALLTGGRLVVVDHWTTRSPEDFHALLVREGVSVLSQTPSAFTQLAAADRAAQETVDARLVVLGGEPLDARPLLDWFDRHPEDRCRLVNMYGI
;
A
#
# COMPACT_ATOMS: atom_id res chain seq x y z
N GLN A 1 7.62 14.96 1.48
CA GLN A 1 8.07 14.30 2.72
C GLN A 1 9.58 14.13 2.79
N LEU A 2 10.24 13.55 1.78
CA LEU A 2 11.70 13.38 1.73
C LEU A 2 12.51 14.64 2.15
N ALA A 3 12.21 15.81 1.56
CA ALA A 3 12.92 17.04 1.89
C ALA A 3 12.68 17.55 3.32
N ALA A 4 11.55 17.19 3.94
CA ALA A 4 11.16 17.66 5.26
C ALA A 4 11.64 16.74 6.38
N ARG A 5 11.68 15.43 6.15
CA ARG A 5 12.01 14.40 7.16
C ARG A 5 12.84 13.25 6.56
N PRO A 6 14.04 13.51 6.01
CA PRO A 6 14.81 12.50 5.29
C PRO A 6 15.17 11.29 6.18
N ASP A 7 15.51 11.54 7.45
CA ASP A 7 15.97 10.51 8.38
C ASP A 7 14.83 9.84 9.18
N ALA A 8 13.57 10.28 8.99
CA ALA A 8 12.44 9.67 9.67
C ALA A 8 12.11 8.29 9.07
N PRO A 9 11.65 7.32 9.89
CA PRO A 9 11.30 5.99 9.40
C PRO A 9 10.10 6.08 8.46
N ALA A 10 10.27 5.62 7.23
CA ALA A 10 9.22 5.63 6.20
C ALA A 10 8.56 4.26 6.05
N LEU A 11 9.35 3.19 6.13
CA LEU A 11 8.91 1.85 5.75
C LEU A 11 9.58 0.77 6.59
N THR A 12 8.80 -0.05 7.26
CA THR A 12 9.27 -1.18 8.07
C THR A 12 8.73 -2.49 7.50
N ALA A 13 9.60 -3.49 7.30
CA ALA A 13 9.20 -4.86 6.98
C ALA A 13 10.07 -5.85 7.79
N GLY A 14 9.45 -6.63 8.67
CA GLY A 14 10.17 -7.46 9.63
C GLY A 14 11.11 -6.60 10.49
N SER A 15 12.38 -6.98 10.57
CA SER A 15 13.41 -6.24 11.31
C SER A 15 14.04 -5.08 10.54
N THR A 16 13.71 -4.92 9.25
CA THR A 16 14.28 -3.85 8.41
C THR A 16 13.39 -2.62 8.48
N THR A 17 13.98 -1.47 8.79
CA THR A 17 13.32 -0.16 8.66
C THR A 17 14.15 0.74 7.76
N LEU A 18 13.52 1.30 6.74
CA LEU A 18 14.09 2.30 5.85
C LEU A 18 13.57 3.68 6.24
N SER A 19 14.47 4.65 6.32
CA SER A 19 14.14 6.07 6.35
C SER A 19 13.57 6.55 5.01
N TYR A 20 12.99 7.75 4.97
CA TYR A 20 12.55 8.37 3.71
C TYR A 20 13.70 8.50 2.71
N ALA A 21 14.90 8.87 3.16
CA ALA A 21 16.08 8.98 2.31
C ALA A 21 16.55 7.62 1.76
N GLU A 22 16.57 6.57 2.59
CA GLU A 22 16.96 5.24 2.15
C GLU A 22 15.94 4.62 1.19
N LEU A 23 14.64 4.81 1.46
CA LEU A 23 13.58 4.39 0.56
C LEU A 23 13.67 5.09 -0.80
N ASP A 24 13.91 6.41 -0.79
CA ASP A 24 14.08 7.19 -2.02
C ASP A 24 15.31 6.73 -2.82
N ALA A 25 16.45 6.53 -2.15
CA ALA A 25 17.67 6.05 -2.78
C ALA A 25 17.49 4.66 -3.41
N ARG A 26 16.80 3.73 -2.72
CA ARG A 26 16.49 2.41 -3.26
C ARG A 26 15.56 2.53 -4.47
N ALA A 27 14.52 3.35 -4.39
CA ALA A 27 13.60 3.59 -5.50
C ALA A 27 14.29 4.23 -6.70
N GLU A 28 15.26 5.14 -6.50
CA GLU A 28 16.00 5.76 -7.59
C GLU A 28 16.93 4.76 -8.29
N ALA A 29 17.64 3.91 -7.54
CA ALA A 29 18.46 2.84 -8.11
C ALA A 29 17.63 1.86 -8.96
N LEU A 30 16.42 1.51 -8.50
CA LEU A 30 15.50 0.68 -9.28
C LEU A 30 14.97 1.42 -10.52
N ALA A 31 14.72 2.73 -10.44
CA ALA A 31 14.27 3.54 -11.57
C ALA A 31 15.35 3.63 -12.67
N ASP A 32 16.62 3.73 -12.27
CA ASP A 32 17.76 3.66 -13.17
C ASP A 32 17.82 2.31 -13.91
N GLY A 33 17.58 1.22 -13.18
CA GLY A 33 17.45 -0.12 -13.77
C GLY A 33 16.30 -0.25 -14.75
N LEU A 34 15.11 0.26 -14.40
CA LEU A 34 13.96 0.27 -15.31
C LEU A 34 14.30 0.99 -16.62
N TYR A 35 14.94 2.16 -16.53
CA TYR A 35 15.38 2.92 -17.69
C TYR A 35 16.39 2.16 -18.56
N ALA A 36 17.37 1.49 -17.93
CA ALA A 36 18.37 0.66 -18.59
C ALA A 36 17.74 -0.55 -19.30
N HIS A 37 16.66 -1.10 -18.75
CA HIS A 37 15.82 -2.15 -19.38
C HIS A 37 14.84 -1.59 -20.43
N GLY A 38 14.97 -0.32 -20.77
CA GLY A 38 14.25 0.31 -21.85
C GLY A 38 12.87 0.84 -21.46
N VAL A 39 12.49 0.85 -20.19
CA VAL A 39 11.22 1.46 -19.74
C VAL A 39 11.23 2.95 -20.08
N ARG A 40 10.12 3.44 -20.63
CA ARG A 40 9.91 4.84 -20.99
C ARG A 40 8.66 5.41 -20.31
N PRO A 41 8.54 6.75 -20.23
CA PRO A 41 7.35 7.40 -19.72
C PRO A 41 6.05 6.87 -20.36
N GLY A 42 5.04 6.61 -19.53
CA GLY A 42 3.74 6.05 -19.92
C GLY A 42 3.70 4.55 -20.13
N GLU A 43 4.84 3.84 -20.11
CA GLU A 43 4.84 2.38 -20.27
C GLU A 43 4.35 1.66 -19.00
N LEU A 44 3.69 0.51 -19.19
CA LEU A 44 3.18 -0.31 -18.11
C LEU A 44 4.23 -1.33 -17.65
N VAL A 45 4.53 -1.31 -16.35
CA VAL A 45 5.48 -2.22 -15.70
C VAL A 45 4.72 -3.12 -14.72
N GLY A 46 4.79 -4.43 -14.95
CA GLY A 46 4.24 -5.43 -14.05
C GLY A 46 5.11 -5.56 -12.80
N LEU A 47 4.52 -5.52 -11.61
CA LEU A 47 5.23 -5.76 -10.36
C LEU A 47 4.71 -7.05 -9.73
N CYS A 48 5.48 -8.13 -9.84
CA CYS A 48 5.15 -9.42 -9.26
C CYS A 48 6.05 -9.70 -8.05
N LEU A 49 5.90 -8.88 -7.02
CA LEU A 49 6.73 -8.90 -5.81
C LEU A 49 5.86 -9.19 -4.59
N PRO A 50 6.36 -9.96 -3.60
CA PRO A 50 5.68 -10.11 -2.32
C PRO A 50 5.67 -8.78 -1.56
N ARG A 51 4.72 -8.63 -0.63
CA ARG A 51 4.69 -7.51 0.32
C ARG A 51 6.03 -7.43 1.06
N SER A 52 6.78 -6.36 0.80
CA SER A 52 8.16 -6.17 1.26
C SER A 52 8.56 -4.70 1.11
N THR A 53 9.74 -4.34 1.62
CA THR A 53 10.33 -3.02 1.32
C THR A 53 10.59 -2.83 -0.17
N ASP A 54 10.93 -3.91 -0.86
CA ASP A 54 11.20 -3.93 -2.30
C ASP A 54 9.97 -3.62 -3.15
N LEU A 55 8.81 -4.15 -2.80
CA LEU A 55 7.57 -3.85 -3.51
C LEU A 55 7.29 -2.34 -3.50
N VAL A 56 7.36 -1.69 -2.34
CA VAL A 56 7.10 -0.25 -2.21
C VAL A 56 8.17 0.57 -2.92
N ALA A 57 9.44 0.19 -2.80
CA ALA A 57 10.53 0.83 -3.53
C ALA A 57 10.36 0.69 -5.06
N ALA A 58 9.93 -0.47 -5.55
CA ALA A 58 9.67 -0.72 -6.96
C ALA A 58 8.46 0.08 -7.48
N MET A 59 7.40 0.21 -6.69
CA MET A 59 6.26 1.09 -7.03
C MET A 59 6.74 2.53 -7.20
N LEU A 60 7.49 3.06 -6.23
CA LEU A 60 8.09 4.39 -6.32
C LEU A 60 9.02 4.53 -7.53
N ALA A 61 9.82 3.51 -7.83
CA ALA A 61 10.74 3.49 -8.97
C ALA A 61 10.01 3.61 -10.32
N VAL A 62 8.89 2.89 -10.47
CA VAL A 62 8.03 2.98 -11.66
C VAL A 62 7.46 4.39 -11.80
N LEU A 63 6.95 4.98 -10.72
CA LEU A 63 6.44 6.36 -10.74
C LEU A 63 7.55 7.39 -11.04
N LYS A 64 8.77 7.19 -10.50
CA LYS A 64 9.94 8.03 -10.76
C LYS A 64 10.39 7.95 -12.22
N ALA A 65 10.17 6.82 -12.88
CA ALA A 65 10.38 6.63 -14.32
C ALA A 65 9.24 7.21 -15.19
N ASP A 66 8.24 7.89 -14.59
CA ASP A 66 7.01 8.38 -15.23
C ASP A 66 6.25 7.24 -15.93
N ALA A 67 6.37 6.02 -15.39
CA ALA A 67 5.74 4.80 -15.89
C ALA A 67 4.60 4.38 -14.95
N VAL A 68 3.84 3.37 -15.38
CA VAL A 68 2.58 2.98 -14.74
C VAL A 68 2.74 1.59 -14.14
N HIS A 69 2.55 1.44 -12.83
CA HIS A 69 2.71 0.11 -12.21
C HIS A 69 1.43 -0.73 -12.34
N VAL A 70 1.60 -2.00 -12.68
CA VAL A 70 0.55 -3.01 -12.74
C VAL A 70 0.87 -4.08 -11.70
N PRO A 71 0.29 -4.02 -10.49
CA PRO A 71 0.56 -5.00 -9.45
C PRO A 71 0.01 -6.37 -9.86
N LEU A 72 0.86 -7.39 -9.77
CA LEU A 72 0.56 -8.78 -10.05
C LEU A 72 0.81 -9.59 -8.78
N ASP A 73 -0.24 -9.85 -7.99
CA ASP A 73 -0.08 -10.55 -6.72
C ASP A 73 0.53 -11.95 -6.92
N PRO A 74 1.72 -12.25 -6.36
CA PRO A 74 2.38 -13.54 -6.52
C PRO A 74 1.57 -14.71 -5.92
N GLU A 75 0.64 -14.44 -5.02
CA GLU A 75 -0.29 -15.43 -4.47
C GLU A 75 -1.37 -15.86 -5.48
N HIS A 76 -1.59 -15.06 -6.54
CA HIS A 76 -2.48 -15.45 -7.63
C HIS A 76 -1.85 -16.54 -8.51
N PRO A 77 -2.68 -17.46 -9.05
CA PRO A 77 -2.24 -18.44 -10.03
C PRO A 77 -1.46 -17.81 -11.20
N ALA A 78 -0.39 -18.47 -11.66
CA ALA A 78 0.49 -17.94 -12.70
C ALA A 78 -0.25 -17.59 -13.99
N ASP A 79 -1.19 -18.45 -14.41
CA ASP A 79 -2.04 -18.22 -15.58
C ASP A 79 -2.90 -16.95 -15.45
N ARG A 80 -3.36 -16.63 -14.23
CA ARG A 80 -4.08 -15.38 -13.94
C ARG A 80 -3.13 -14.18 -14.05
N ARG A 81 -1.94 -14.25 -13.47
CA ARG A 81 -0.93 -13.17 -13.54
C ARG A 81 -0.52 -12.89 -14.99
N GLU A 82 -0.22 -13.93 -15.76
CA GLU A 82 0.17 -13.82 -17.18
C GLU A 82 -0.94 -13.23 -18.04
N ARG A 83 -2.20 -13.65 -17.84
CA ARG A 83 -3.35 -13.05 -18.54
C ARG A 83 -3.50 -11.58 -18.18
N THR A 84 -3.42 -11.22 -16.90
CA THR A 84 -3.51 -9.82 -16.47
C THR A 84 -2.39 -8.97 -17.08
N ALA A 85 -1.14 -9.45 -17.06
CA ALA A 85 -0.02 -8.75 -17.68
C ALA A 85 -0.23 -8.55 -19.19
N ARG A 86 -0.71 -9.59 -19.89
CA ARG A 86 -1.00 -9.54 -21.32
C ARG A 86 -2.15 -8.58 -21.65
N ASP A 87 -3.25 -8.66 -20.92
CA ASP A 87 -4.45 -7.83 -21.13
C ASP A 87 -4.16 -6.35 -20.88
N ALA A 88 -3.30 -6.05 -19.91
CA ALA A 88 -2.82 -4.70 -19.63
C ALA A 88 -1.84 -4.18 -20.70
N GLY A 89 -1.16 -5.06 -21.43
CA GLY A 89 -0.05 -4.68 -22.31
C GLY A 89 1.23 -4.36 -21.53
N VAL A 90 1.47 -5.05 -20.40
CA VAL A 90 2.73 -4.93 -19.64
C VAL A 90 3.91 -5.29 -20.54
N ARG A 91 4.90 -4.39 -20.60
CA ARG A 91 6.12 -4.57 -21.40
C ARG A 91 7.20 -5.34 -20.65
N LEU A 92 7.31 -5.09 -19.35
CA LEU A 92 8.31 -5.66 -18.45
C LEU A 92 7.62 -6.06 -17.15
N THR A 93 7.84 -7.29 -16.69
CA THR A 93 7.43 -7.72 -15.34
C THR A 93 8.66 -7.86 -14.47
N VAL A 94 8.65 -7.20 -13.32
CA VAL A 94 9.67 -7.28 -12.28
C VAL A 94 9.26 -8.35 -11.28
N GLU A 95 10.02 -9.45 -11.25
CA GLU A 95 9.85 -10.54 -10.27
C GLU A 95 10.98 -10.55 -9.23
N ASP A 96 12.13 -9.97 -9.56
CA ASP A 96 13.27 -9.78 -8.67
C ASP A 96 13.84 -8.36 -8.85
N PRO A 97 13.73 -7.48 -7.85
CA PRO A 97 14.23 -6.11 -7.92
C PRO A 97 15.76 -6.04 -8.04
N ALA A 98 16.50 -7.07 -7.61
CA ALA A 98 17.96 -7.08 -7.71
C ALA A 98 18.43 -6.99 -9.18
N THR A 99 17.62 -7.49 -10.12
CA THR A 99 17.87 -7.39 -11.57
C THR A 99 17.88 -5.96 -12.10
N LEU A 100 17.36 -5.00 -11.35
CA LEU A 100 17.30 -3.58 -11.70
C LEU A 100 18.38 -2.74 -10.98
N THR A 101 19.28 -3.37 -10.22
CA THR A 101 20.31 -2.63 -9.47
C THR A 101 21.66 -2.60 -10.19
N GLY A 102 22.53 -1.64 -9.85
CA GLY A 102 23.88 -1.54 -10.41
C GLY A 102 23.97 -0.88 -11.80
N HIS A 103 22.90 -0.20 -12.23
CA HIS A 103 22.86 0.55 -13.48
C HIS A 103 23.29 2.02 -13.28
N PRO A 104 23.82 2.69 -14.32
CA PRO A 104 24.16 4.11 -14.23
C PRO A 104 22.90 4.96 -14.07
N PRO A 105 23.00 6.16 -13.46
CA PRO A 105 21.89 7.08 -13.33
C PRO A 105 21.23 7.39 -14.68
N ARG A 106 19.91 7.31 -14.72
CA ARG A 106 19.11 7.72 -15.89
C ARG A 106 19.18 9.24 -16.06
N PRO A 107 18.97 9.75 -17.28
CA PRO A 107 18.76 11.18 -17.48
C PRO A 107 17.58 11.67 -16.64
N ALA A 108 17.67 12.91 -16.12
CA ALA A 108 16.57 13.51 -15.38
C ALA A 108 15.29 13.50 -16.25
N ALA A 109 14.29 12.73 -15.81
CA ALA A 109 12.99 12.72 -16.44
C ALA A 109 12.16 13.92 -15.96
N PRO A 110 11.28 14.49 -16.82
CA PRO A 110 10.27 15.41 -16.34
C PRO A 110 9.42 14.73 -15.26
N ARG A 111 8.94 15.52 -14.31
CA ARG A 111 7.96 15.00 -13.34
C ARG A 111 6.66 14.69 -14.08
N GLY A 112 6.08 13.52 -13.79
CA GLY A 112 4.77 13.16 -14.33
C GLY A 112 3.72 14.23 -14.02
N GLU A 113 2.82 14.45 -14.96
CA GLU A 113 1.70 15.37 -14.77
C GLU A 113 0.63 14.72 -13.87
N PRO A 114 -0.17 15.51 -13.12
CA PRO A 114 -1.25 14.94 -12.31
C PRO A 114 -2.25 14.07 -13.11
N GLY A 115 -2.41 14.34 -14.40
CA GLY A 115 -3.26 13.55 -15.30
C GLY A 115 -2.61 12.25 -15.82
N SER A 116 -1.30 12.06 -15.63
CA SER A 116 -0.61 10.83 -16.03
C SER A 116 -1.10 9.64 -15.20
N PRO A 117 -1.29 8.45 -15.81
CA PRO A 117 -1.60 7.23 -15.08
C PRO A 117 -0.52 6.88 -14.05
N ALA A 118 -0.92 6.57 -12.82
CA ALA A 118 -0.02 6.08 -11.78
C ALA A 118 -0.02 4.54 -11.72
N TYR A 119 -1.21 3.93 -11.81
CA TYR A 119 -1.36 2.49 -11.74
C TYR A 119 -2.52 1.93 -12.55
N VAL A 120 -2.47 0.62 -12.78
CA VAL A 120 -3.58 -0.17 -13.32
C VAL A 120 -3.87 -1.37 -12.43
N ILE A 121 -5.03 -1.39 -11.77
CA ILE A 121 -5.51 -2.53 -10.97
C ILE A 121 -6.63 -3.25 -11.72
N HIS A 122 -6.57 -4.58 -11.77
CA HIS A 122 -7.57 -5.40 -12.45
C HIS A 122 -8.64 -5.87 -11.47
N THR A 123 -9.89 -5.53 -11.76
CA THR A 123 -11.06 -6.00 -10.99
C THR A 123 -11.69 -7.20 -11.68
N SER A 124 -12.42 -8.04 -10.93
CA SER A 124 -12.99 -9.32 -11.43
C SER A 124 -13.96 -9.14 -12.60
N GLY A 125 -14.60 -7.98 -12.73
CA GLY A 125 -15.50 -7.63 -13.83
C GLY A 125 -16.79 -8.46 -13.84
N SER A 126 -17.95 -7.82 -13.93
CA SER A 126 -19.25 -8.53 -13.97
C SER A 126 -19.42 -9.50 -15.16
N THR A 127 -18.58 -9.35 -16.19
CA THR A 127 -18.57 -10.21 -17.38
C THR A 127 -17.62 -11.40 -17.29
N GLY A 128 -16.97 -11.62 -16.12
CA GLY A 128 -15.99 -12.69 -15.90
C GLY A 128 -14.64 -12.48 -16.58
N ARG A 129 -14.46 -11.36 -17.28
CA ARG A 129 -13.17 -10.92 -17.85
C ARG A 129 -12.65 -9.76 -17.00
N PRO A 130 -11.47 -9.89 -16.38
CA PRO A 130 -10.90 -8.82 -15.59
C PRO A 130 -10.75 -7.54 -16.40
N LYS A 131 -11.04 -6.39 -15.80
CA LYS A 131 -10.88 -5.08 -16.44
C LYS A 131 -9.83 -4.27 -15.69
N GLY A 132 -8.83 -3.77 -16.40
CA GLY A 132 -7.85 -2.85 -15.85
C GLY A 132 -8.48 -1.47 -15.64
N VAL A 133 -8.48 -1.00 -14.40
CA VAL A 133 -8.87 0.36 -14.03
C VAL A 133 -7.61 1.20 -13.96
N VAL A 134 -7.53 2.20 -14.83
CA VAL A 134 -6.41 3.15 -14.89
C VAL A 134 -6.68 4.30 -13.93
N VAL A 135 -5.77 4.55 -12.99
CA VAL A 135 -5.91 5.64 -12.02
C VAL A 135 -4.75 6.62 -12.14
N PRO A 136 -5.02 7.91 -12.47
CA PRO A 136 -4.02 8.97 -12.49
C PRO A 136 -3.42 9.35 -11.13
N HIS A 137 -2.24 9.96 -11.15
CA HIS A 137 -1.58 10.53 -9.97
C HIS A 137 -2.47 11.51 -9.19
N GLY A 138 -3.18 12.38 -9.91
CA GLY A 138 -4.06 13.38 -9.36
C GLY A 138 -5.20 12.79 -8.52
N ASN A 139 -5.70 11.60 -8.90
CA ASN A 139 -6.76 10.93 -8.14
C ASN A 139 -6.27 10.44 -6.77
N VAL A 140 -5.07 9.86 -6.72
CA VAL A 140 -4.47 9.36 -5.46
C VAL A 140 -4.18 10.52 -4.51
N THR A 141 -3.57 11.59 -5.02
CA THR A 141 -3.25 12.77 -4.21
C THR A 141 -4.52 13.48 -3.73
N ALA A 142 -5.53 13.63 -4.61
CA ALA A 142 -6.81 14.21 -4.23
C ALA A 142 -7.54 13.39 -3.14
N LEU A 143 -7.49 12.05 -3.18
CA LEU A 143 -8.06 11.20 -2.12
C LEU A 143 -7.44 11.52 -0.76
N VAL A 144 -6.10 11.50 -0.68
CA VAL A 144 -5.39 11.73 0.58
C VAL A 144 -5.62 13.16 1.08
N ASP A 145 -5.57 14.16 0.19
CA ASP A 145 -5.78 15.55 0.59
C ASP A 145 -7.22 15.83 1.01
N ALA A 146 -8.22 15.17 0.42
CA ALA A 146 -9.62 15.34 0.78
C ALA A 146 -9.96 14.89 2.22
N VAL A 147 -9.23 13.91 2.76
CA VAL A 147 -9.51 13.35 4.10
C VAL A 147 -8.45 13.69 5.14
N ARG A 148 -7.34 14.32 4.74
CA ARG A 148 -6.18 14.59 5.60
C ARG A 148 -6.56 15.32 6.89
N GLU A 149 -7.30 16.42 6.78
CA GLU A 149 -7.71 17.24 7.93
C GLU A 149 -8.78 16.52 8.76
N ASP A 150 -9.83 16.01 8.12
CA ASP A 150 -10.95 15.32 8.77
C ASP A 150 -10.52 14.07 9.56
N PHE A 151 -9.51 13.34 9.07
CA PHE A 151 -8.95 12.18 9.74
C PHE A 151 -7.75 12.53 10.63
N GLY A 152 -7.30 13.79 10.62
CA GLY A 152 -6.15 14.26 11.38
C GLY A 152 -4.86 13.50 11.02
N LEU A 153 -4.66 13.18 9.75
CA LEU A 153 -3.49 12.42 9.30
C LEU A 153 -2.21 13.23 9.50
N SER A 154 -1.21 12.63 10.12
CA SER A 154 -0.01 13.32 10.58
C SER A 154 1.27 12.51 10.31
N PRO A 155 2.44 13.18 10.31
CA PRO A 155 3.73 12.50 10.21
C PRO A 155 4.05 11.54 11.37
N ASP A 156 3.31 11.59 12.48
CA ASP A 156 3.54 10.72 13.63
C ASP A 156 2.72 9.41 13.55
N ASP A 157 1.93 9.26 12.49
CA ASP A 157 1.13 8.06 12.28
C ASP A 157 1.98 6.87 11.83
N THR A 158 1.64 5.71 12.40
CA THR A 158 2.12 4.41 11.93
C THR A 158 0.96 3.67 11.29
N TRP A 159 1.15 3.30 10.03
CA TRP A 159 0.17 2.66 9.16
C TRP A 159 0.53 1.21 8.90
N THR A 160 -0.45 0.39 8.55
CA THR A 160 -0.19 -0.97 8.02
C THR A 160 -0.41 -1.06 6.52
N CYS A 161 0.49 -1.72 5.80
CA CYS A 161 0.25 -2.27 4.47
C CYS A 161 -0.21 -3.73 4.63
N PHE A 162 -1.52 -3.92 4.76
CA PHE A 162 -2.15 -5.21 5.01
C PHE A 162 -2.64 -5.85 3.72
N HIS A 163 -3.25 -5.04 2.84
CA HIS A 163 -3.92 -5.56 1.66
C HIS A 163 -2.94 -5.90 0.54
N SER A 164 -3.36 -6.79 -0.36
CA SER A 164 -2.63 -7.09 -1.59
C SER A 164 -2.41 -5.81 -2.40
N ALA A 165 -1.23 -5.66 -3.02
CA ALA A 165 -0.98 -4.57 -3.96
C ALA A 165 -1.90 -4.62 -5.19
N ALA A 166 -2.47 -5.78 -5.51
CA ALA A 166 -3.47 -5.94 -6.56
C ALA A 166 -4.89 -5.56 -6.10
N PHE A 167 -5.05 -5.03 -4.89
CA PHE A 167 -6.28 -4.47 -4.36
C PHE A 167 -6.05 -3.00 -3.98
N ASP A 168 -6.93 -2.11 -4.41
CA ASP A 168 -6.74 -0.67 -4.33
C ASP A 168 -6.78 -0.12 -2.89
N PHE A 169 -7.29 -0.87 -1.92
CA PHE A 169 -7.17 -0.49 -0.51
C PHE A 169 -5.70 -0.37 -0.06
N SER A 170 -4.78 -1.12 -0.69
CA SER A 170 -3.34 -0.96 -0.45
C SER A 170 -2.79 0.38 -0.94
N VAL A 171 -3.41 1.01 -1.94
CA VAL A 171 -3.05 2.36 -2.42
C VAL A 171 -3.34 3.37 -1.33
N TRP A 172 -4.49 3.25 -0.65
CA TRP A 172 -4.81 4.06 0.53
C TRP A 172 -3.81 3.86 1.66
N GLU A 173 -3.44 2.61 1.96
CA GLU A 173 -2.47 2.29 3.02
C GLU A 173 -1.08 2.89 2.73
N ILE A 174 -0.54 2.64 1.53
CA ILE A 174 0.81 3.05 1.15
C ILE A 174 0.90 4.57 1.04
N TRP A 175 0.01 5.18 0.27
CA TRP A 175 0.11 6.62 0.00
C TRP A 175 -0.46 7.46 1.13
N GLY A 176 -1.40 6.94 1.92
CA GLY A 176 -1.83 7.54 3.17
C GLY A 176 -0.65 7.78 4.11
N ALA A 177 0.23 6.79 4.28
CA ALA A 177 1.45 6.95 5.06
C ALA A 177 2.47 7.88 4.39
N LEU A 178 2.88 7.56 3.16
CA LEU A 178 4.04 8.20 2.51
C LEU A 178 3.79 9.66 2.09
N LEU A 179 2.54 10.04 1.81
CA LEU A 179 2.18 11.43 1.48
C LEU A 179 1.94 12.29 2.73
N THR A 180 1.73 11.68 3.90
CA THR A 180 1.53 12.39 5.18
C THR A 180 2.79 12.46 6.03
N GLY A 181 3.84 11.74 5.66
CA GLY A 181 5.11 11.74 6.39
C GLY A 181 5.17 10.67 7.47
N GLY A 182 4.14 9.82 7.58
CA GLY A 182 4.07 8.72 8.52
C GLY A 182 4.97 7.53 8.14
N ARG A 183 4.92 6.49 8.98
CA ARG A 183 5.64 5.23 8.79
C ARG A 183 4.67 4.15 8.31
N LEU A 184 5.04 3.42 7.27
CA LEU A 184 4.30 2.25 6.78
C LEU A 184 4.92 0.95 7.29
N VAL A 185 4.13 0.07 7.90
CA VAL A 185 4.54 -1.25 8.37
C VAL A 185 3.96 -2.31 7.43
N VAL A 186 4.82 -3.07 6.78
CA VAL A 186 4.44 -4.17 5.91
C VAL A 186 3.99 -5.37 6.75
N VAL A 187 2.78 -5.85 6.49
CA VAL A 187 2.23 -7.06 7.11
C VAL A 187 2.46 -8.23 6.16
N ASP A 188 3.22 -9.24 6.61
CA ASP A 188 3.59 -10.36 5.75
C ASP A 188 2.43 -11.31 5.43
N HIS A 189 2.67 -12.26 4.53
CA HIS A 189 1.70 -13.25 4.08
C HIS A 189 1.01 -14.02 5.23
N TRP A 190 1.79 -14.43 6.23
CA TRP A 190 1.31 -15.28 7.32
C TRP A 190 0.57 -14.44 8.35
N THR A 191 1.11 -13.28 8.72
CA THR A 191 0.47 -12.37 9.68
C THR A 191 -0.89 -11.89 9.19
N THR A 192 -1.07 -11.60 7.89
CA THR A 192 -2.39 -11.21 7.35
C THR A 192 -3.48 -12.28 7.51
N ARG A 193 -3.11 -13.53 7.81
CA ARG A 193 -4.03 -14.68 7.95
C ARG A 193 -4.20 -15.14 9.39
N SER A 194 -3.60 -14.44 10.33
CA SER A 194 -3.59 -14.76 11.76
C SER A 194 -4.00 -13.50 12.53
N PRO A 195 -5.28 -13.38 12.95
CA PRO A 195 -5.75 -12.24 13.72
C PRO A 195 -4.91 -11.97 14.99
N GLU A 196 -4.42 -13.04 15.63
CA GLU A 196 -3.57 -12.97 16.81
C GLU A 196 -2.18 -12.42 16.49
N ASP A 197 -1.52 -12.92 15.43
CA ASP A 197 -0.21 -12.39 15.03
C ASP A 197 -0.33 -10.95 14.51
N PHE A 198 -1.42 -10.63 13.83
CA PHE A 198 -1.68 -9.26 13.38
C PHE A 198 -1.91 -8.33 14.56
N HIS A 199 -2.72 -8.73 15.55
CA HIS A 199 -2.87 -7.99 16.81
C HIS A 199 -1.53 -7.72 17.49
N ALA A 200 -0.70 -8.77 17.64
CA ALA A 200 0.63 -8.64 18.24
C ALA A 200 1.54 -7.67 17.45
N LEU A 201 1.44 -7.66 16.12
CA LEU A 201 2.13 -6.70 15.27
C LEU A 201 1.63 -5.27 15.50
N LEU A 202 0.30 -5.06 15.56
CA LEU A 202 -0.28 -3.73 15.79
C LEU A 202 0.20 -3.13 17.11
N VAL A 203 0.23 -3.94 18.18
CA VAL A 203 0.71 -3.52 19.51
C VAL A 203 2.22 -3.24 19.46
N ARG A 204 3.03 -4.19 18.96
CA ARG A 204 4.50 -4.06 18.92
C ARG A 204 4.95 -2.83 18.15
N GLU A 205 4.32 -2.56 17.02
CA GLU A 205 4.70 -1.46 16.13
C GLU A 205 4.03 -0.14 16.51
N GLY A 206 3.09 -0.13 17.46
CA GLY A 206 2.36 1.09 17.84
C GLY A 206 1.55 1.65 16.67
N VAL A 207 0.80 0.80 15.98
CA VAL A 207 0.00 1.20 14.80
C VAL A 207 -1.12 2.13 15.23
N SER A 208 -1.17 3.32 14.62
CA SER A 208 -2.17 4.35 14.88
C SER A 208 -3.29 4.35 13.83
N VAL A 209 -2.99 3.93 12.60
CA VAL A 209 -3.95 3.87 11.48
C VAL A 209 -3.90 2.50 10.82
N LEU A 210 -5.03 1.82 10.76
CA LEU A 210 -5.16 0.58 9.98
C LEU A 210 -6.42 0.57 9.13
N SER A 211 -6.40 -0.27 8.11
CA SER A 211 -7.54 -0.50 7.21
C SER A 211 -7.88 -1.98 7.20
N GLN A 212 -9.17 -2.33 7.20
CA GLN A 212 -9.65 -3.71 7.20
C GLN A 212 -10.96 -3.83 6.42
N THR A 213 -11.27 -5.03 5.94
CA THR A 213 -12.66 -5.34 5.59
C THR A 213 -13.46 -5.59 6.87
N PRO A 214 -14.79 -5.34 6.89
CA PRO A 214 -15.65 -5.65 8.03
C PRO A 214 -15.48 -7.07 8.58
N SER A 215 -15.37 -8.07 7.70
CA SER A 215 -15.16 -9.48 8.09
C SER A 215 -13.80 -9.69 8.78
N ALA A 216 -12.73 -9.11 8.24
CA ALA A 216 -11.39 -9.23 8.82
C ALA A 216 -11.28 -8.47 10.15
N PHE A 217 -11.89 -7.28 10.24
CA PHE A 217 -11.91 -6.50 11.48
C PHE A 217 -12.67 -7.22 12.60
N THR A 218 -13.75 -7.94 12.30
CA THR A 218 -14.47 -8.74 13.30
C THR A 218 -13.57 -9.79 13.95
N GLN A 219 -12.69 -10.42 13.16
CA GLN A 219 -11.72 -11.39 13.68
C GLN A 219 -10.63 -10.71 14.52
N LEU A 220 -10.12 -9.57 14.06
CA LEU A 220 -9.17 -8.76 14.82
C LEU A 220 -9.75 -8.29 16.17
N ALA A 221 -10.99 -7.81 16.18
CA ALA A 221 -11.68 -7.39 17.41
C ALA A 221 -11.85 -8.55 18.40
N ALA A 222 -12.07 -9.78 17.92
CA ALA A 222 -12.09 -10.96 18.76
C ALA A 222 -10.72 -11.28 19.35
N ALA A 223 -9.65 -11.18 18.55
CA ALA A 223 -8.27 -11.35 19.03
C ALA A 223 -7.89 -10.29 20.08
N ASP A 224 -8.24 -9.02 19.85
CA ASP A 224 -8.00 -7.94 20.83
C ASP A 224 -8.72 -8.21 22.15
N ARG A 225 -9.98 -8.64 22.13
CA ARG A 225 -10.71 -8.98 23.36
C ARG A 225 -10.05 -10.12 24.15
N ALA A 226 -9.46 -11.09 23.46
CA ALA A 226 -8.78 -12.22 24.09
C ALA A 226 -7.39 -11.85 24.62
N ALA A 227 -6.76 -10.79 24.08
CA ALA A 227 -5.43 -10.33 24.45
C ALA A 227 -5.42 -9.52 25.75
N GLN A 228 -4.26 -9.57 26.44
CA GLN A 228 -3.99 -8.75 27.63
C GLN A 228 -3.69 -7.29 27.26
N GLU A 229 -2.95 -7.07 26.17
CA GLU A 229 -2.66 -5.75 25.62
C GLU A 229 -3.73 -5.33 24.61
N THR A 230 -3.92 -4.03 24.46
CA THR A 230 -4.89 -3.42 23.55
C THR A 230 -4.18 -2.75 22.39
N VAL A 231 -4.76 -2.84 21.19
CA VAL A 231 -4.32 -2.02 20.04
C VAL A 231 -4.52 -0.52 20.34
N ASP A 232 -3.52 0.33 20.12
CA ASP A 232 -3.61 1.78 20.37
C ASP A 232 -3.95 2.59 19.10
N ALA A 233 -4.76 1.99 18.22
CA ALA A 233 -5.14 2.61 16.97
C ALA A 233 -6.10 3.76 17.20
N ARG A 234 -5.79 4.94 16.64
CA ARG A 234 -6.68 6.10 16.69
C ARG A 234 -7.70 6.13 15.55
N LEU A 235 -7.40 5.44 14.45
CA LEU A 235 -8.23 5.41 13.26
C LEU A 235 -8.24 4.01 12.65
N VAL A 236 -9.44 3.46 12.47
CA VAL A 236 -9.66 2.23 11.70
C VAL A 236 -10.59 2.55 10.54
N VAL A 237 -10.12 2.30 9.33
CA VAL A 237 -10.91 2.47 8.11
C VAL A 237 -11.45 1.11 7.66
N LEU A 238 -12.77 1.00 7.58
CA LEU A 238 -13.47 -0.20 7.13
C LEU A 238 -13.98 0.00 5.71
N GLY A 239 -13.74 -0.95 4.81
CA GLY A 239 -14.14 -0.84 3.42
C GLY A 239 -14.18 -2.17 2.68
N GLY A 240 -14.71 -2.16 1.45
CA GLY A 240 -14.74 -3.33 0.56
C GLY A 240 -15.89 -4.33 0.78
N GLU A 241 -16.62 -4.25 1.90
CA GLU A 241 -17.81 -5.08 2.16
C GLU A 241 -18.92 -4.23 2.81
N PRO A 242 -20.20 -4.66 2.73
CA PRO A 242 -21.27 -4.06 3.52
C PRO A 242 -20.96 -4.11 5.02
N LEU A 243 -21.14 -2.98 5.70
CA LEU A 243 -20.89 -2.88 7.14
C LEU A 243 -22.15 -3.18 7.95
N ASP A 244 -22.11 -4.21 8.80
CA ASP A 244 -23.02 -4.36 9.94
C ASP A 244 -22.34 -3.77 11.18
N ALA A 245 -22.95 -2.75 11.77
CA ALA A 245 -22.38 -2.06 12.94
C ALA A 245 -22.48 -2.89 14.24
N ARG A 246 -23.39 -3.87 14.32
CA ARG A 246 -23.67 -4.57 15.59
C ARG A 246 -22.47 -5.32 16.16
N PRO A 247 -21.70 -6.11 15.38
CA PRO A 247 -20.51 -6.80 15.89
C PRO A 247 -19.38 -5.85 16.31
N LEU A 248 -19.46 -4.58 15.91
CA LEU A 248 -18.45 -3.56 16.20
C LEU A 248 -18.70 -2.83 17.51
N LEU A 249 -19.90 -2.90 18.08
CA LEU A 249 -20.20 -2.20 19.32
C LEU A 249 -19.28 -2.66 20.47
N ASP A 250 -19.00 -3.96 20.53
CA ASP A 250 -18.10 -4.57 21.51
C ASP A 250 -16.64 -4.09 21.38
N TRP A 251 -16.25 -3.48 20.25
CA TRP A 251 -14.94 -2.85 20.11
C TRP A 251 -14.80 -1.66 21.05
N PHE A 252 -15.86 -0.85 21.17
CA PHE A 252 -15.84 0.38 21.96
C PHE A 252 -15.79 0.14 23.48
N ASP A 253 -16.07 -1.08 23.94
CA ASP A 253 -15.89 -1.45 25.35
C ASP A 253 -14.42 -1.38 25.79
N ARG A 254 -13.48 -1.66 24.86
CA ARG A 254 -12.02 -1.60 25.09
C ARG A 254 -11.38 -0.36 24.44
N HIS A 255 -12.01 0.20 23.42
CA HIS A 255 -11.49 1.30 22.61
C HIS A 255 -12.50 2.44 22.50
N PRO A 256 -12.66 3.26 23.56
CA PRO A 256 -13.61 4.38 23.55
C PRO A 256 -13.51 5.27 22.31
N GLU A 257 -14.64 5.79 21.82
CA GLU A 257 -14.72 6.55 20.56
C GLU A 257 -13.86 7.82 20.52
N ASP A 258 -13.54 8.39 21.68
CA ASP A 258 -12.63 9.54 21.80
C ASP A 258 -11.16 9.15 21.57
N ARG A 259 -10.83 7.86 21.70
CA ARG A 259 -9.50 7.29 21.42
C ARG A 259 -9.42 6.65 20.04
N CYS A 260 -10.44 5.90 19.62
CA CYS A 260 -10.44 5.16 18.35
C CYS A 260 -11.67 5.49 17.51
N ARG A 261 -11.45 6.09 16.33
CA ARG A 261 -12.51 6.34 15.35
C ARG A 261 -12.62 5.17 14.37
N LEU A 262 -13.80 4.56 14.28
CA LEU A 262 -14.16 3.65 13.20
C LEU A 262 -14.81 4.43 12.05
N VAL A 263 -14.24 4.35 10.86
CA VAL A 263 -14.75 5.03 9.66
C VAL A 263 -15.15 4.01 8.62
N ASN A 264 -16.42 4.01 8.22
CA ASN A 264 -16.87 3.25 7.06
C ASN A 264 -16.57 4.06 5.78
N MET A 265 -15.67 3.56 4.94
CA MET A 265 -15.28 4.18 3.67
C MET A 265 -15.76 3.32 2.50
N TYR A 266 -16.71 3.87 1.75
CA TYR A 266 -17.23 3.24 0.54
C TYR A 266 -16.37 3.63 -0.68
N GLY A 267 -15.97 2.63 -1.47
CA GLY A 267 -15.22 2.76 -2.72
C GLY A 267 -15.68 1.72 -3.75
N ILE A 268 -15.31 1.90 -5.02
CA ILE A 268 -15.73 1.06 -6.17
C ILE A 268 -14.55 0.49 -6.95
#